data_AF-V4LSS3-F1
#
_entry.id   AF-V4LSS3-F1
#
_cell.length_a   1.000
_cell.length_b   1.000
_cell.length_c   1.000
_cell.angle_alpha   90.00
_cell.angle_beta   90.00
_cell.angle_gamma   90.00
#
_symmetry.space_group_name_H-M   'P 1'
#
loop_
_entity.id
_entity.type
_entity.pdbx_description
1 polymer ?
#
loop_
_entity_poly.entity_id
_entity_poly.type
_entity_poly.pdbx_seq_one_letter_code
_entity_poly.pdbx_strand_id
1 'polypeptide(L)' 'MSLAKDENVNNSSVLVGMCHEIFVYLSQRHPFPRQVLLSLPCLTPDDLSAYEKALAVTSNPKKTQAAYEKLLVVCYWN' A
#
# COMPACT_ATOMS: atom_id res chain seq x y z
N MET A 1 -22.22 -11.65 18.70
CA MET A 1 -21.92 -12.15 17.34
C MET A 1 -21.10 -11.08 16.63
N SER A 2 -19.77 -11.15 16.69
CA SER A 2 -18.88 -10.11 16.14
C SER A 2 -17.69 -10.69 15.37
N LEU A 3 -17.80 -11.93 14.86
CA LEU A 3 -16.69 -12.61 14.17
C LEU A 3 -16.49 -12.14 12.72
N ALA A 4 -17.54 -11.59 12.08
CA ALA A 4 -17.47 -11.17 10.68
C ALA A 4 -16.64 -9.89 10.46
N LYS A 5 -16.51 -9.02 11.48
CA LYS A 5 -15.71 -7.79 11.37
C LYS A 5 -14.22 -8.08 11.48
N ASP A 6 -13.83 -8.98 12.38
CA ASP A 6 -12.43 -9.37 12.56
C ASP A 6 -11.87 -10.15 11.37
N GLU A 7 -12.65 -11.06 10.75
CA GLU A 7 -12.21 -11.72 9.51
C GLU A 7 -12.05 -10.74 8.35
N ASN A 8 -12.95 -9.77 8.20
CA ASN A 8 -12.86 -8.79 7.11
C ASN A 8 -11.66 -7.84 7.27
N VAL A 9 -11.33 -7.45 8.50
CA VAL A 9 -10.14 -6.63 8.83
C VAL A 9 -8.85 -7.43 8.64
N ASN A 10 -8.85 -8.71 9.00
CA ASN A 10 -7.69 -9.58 8.80
C ASN A 10 -7.46 -9.87 7.31
N ASN A 11 -8.53 -10.09 6.55
CA ASN A 11 -8.46 -10.33 5.11
C ASN A 11 -8.00 -9.08 4.34
N SER A 12 -8.39 -7.87 4.78
CA SER A 12 -7.95 -6.63 4.14
C SER A 12 -6.46 -6.37 4.37
N SER A 13 -5.93 -6.58 5.59
CA SER A 13 -4.49 -6.44 5.86
C SER A 13 -3.65 -7.45 5.07
N VAL A 14 -4.10 -8.70 4.97
CA VAL A 14 -3.42 -9.73 4.16
C VAL A 14 -3.42 -9.36 2.67
N LEU A 15 -4.55 -8.89 2.14
CA LEU A 15 -4.64 -8.43 0.75
C LEU A 15 -3.72 -7.22 0.49
N VAL A 16 -3.71 -6.23 1.40
CA VAL A 16 -2.85 -5.06 1.27
C VAL A 16 -1.37 -5.45 1.35
N GLY A 17 -1.00 -6.38 2.23
CA GLY A 17 0.34 -6.96 2.29
C GLY A 17 0.76 -7.61 0.97
N MET A 18 -0.11 -8.41 0.35
CA MET A 18 0.17 -9.00 -0.97
C MET A 18 0.29 -7.94 -2.07
N CYS A 19 -0.60 -6.94 -2.11
CA CYS A 19 -0.52 -5.84 -3.08
C CYS A 19 0.78 -5.04 -2.91
N HIS A 20 1.23 -4.84 -1.66
CA HIS A 20 2.49 -4.19 -1.35
C HIS A 20 3.68 -4.96 -1.93
N GLU A 21 3.76 -6.28 -1.70
CA GLU A 21 4.85 -7.11 -2.22
C GLU A 21 4.89 -7.11 -3.76
N ILE A 22 3.72 -7.23 -4.39
CA ILE A 22 3.57 -7.14 -5.84
C ILE A 22 4.08 -5.78 -6.35
N PHE A 23 3.69 -4.68 -5.68
CA PHE A 23 4.15 -3.35 -6.02
C PHE A 23 5.68 -3.23 -5.91
N VAL A 24 6.28 -3.64 -4.79
CA VAL A 24 7.73 -3.55 -4.56
C VAL A 24 8.50 -4.32 -5.63
N TYR A 25 8.02 -5.51 -6.01
CA TYR A 25 8.66 -6.33 -7.02
C TYR A 25 8.53 -5.74 -8.44
N LEU A 26 7.32 -5.31 -8.82
CA LEU A 26 7.03 -4.87 -10.20
C LEU A 26 7.45 -3.42 -10.46
N SER A 27 7.38 -2.53 -9.47
CA SER A 27 7.63 -1.08 -9.65
C SER A 27 9.07 -0.75 -10.02
N GLN A 28 10.02 -1.66 -9.76
CA GLN A 28 11.41 -1.55 -10.20
C GLN A 28 11.59 -1.87 -11.69
N ARG A 29 10.63 -2.59 -12.29
CA ARG A 29 10.74 -3.15 -13.64
C ARG A 29 9.77 -2.50 -14.62
N HIS A 30 8.63 -2.03 -14.13
CA HIS A 30 7.61 -1.40 -14.93
C HIS A 30 7.05 -0.15 -14.25
N PRO A 31 6.68 0.87 -15.04
CA PRO A 31 6.00 2.07 -14.52
C PRO A 31 4.52 1.80 -14.16
N PHE A 32 3.93 0.73 -14.69
CA PHE A 32 2.50 0.43 -14.58
C PHE A 32 1.96 0.32 -13.13
N PRO A 33 2.66 -0.32 -12.17
CA PRO A 33 2.19 -0.36 -10.77
C PRO A 33 2.00 1.03 -10.15
N ARG A 34 2.84 2.00 -10.52
CA ARG A 34 2.71 3.41 -10.07
C ARG A 34 1.49 4.06 -10.71
N GLN A 35 1.24 3.79 -11.99
CA GLN A 35 0.06 4.31 -12.69
C GLN A 35 -1.24 3.78 -12.09
N VAL A 36 -1.27 2.49 -11.71
CA VAL A 36 -2.42 1.91 -11.00
C VAL A 36 -2.66 2.62 -9.68
N LEU A 37 -1.62 2.84 -8.87
CA LEU A 37 -1.75 3.60 -7.63
C LEU A 37 -2.21 5.05 -7.85
N LEU A 38 -1.66 5.74 -8.84
CA LEU A 38 -2.04 7.12 -9.19
C LEU A 38 -3.42 7.24 -9.85
N SER A 39 -4.02 6.12 -10.28
CA SER A 39 -5.42 6.12 -10.73
C SER A 39 -6.42 6.21 -9.56
N LEU A 40 -5.95 6.02 -8.32
CA LEU A 40 -6.76 6.22 -7.13
C LEU A 40 -6.98 7.73 -6.91
N PRO A 41 -8.23 8.19 -6.74
CA PRO A 41 -8.59 9.62 -6.74
C PRO A 41 -8.02 10.42 -5.56
N CYS A 42 -7.55 9.72 -4.54
CA CYS A 42 -7.05 10.19 -3.25
C CYS A 42 -5.53 10.19 -3.14
N LEU A 43 -4.84 9.61 -4.13
CA LEU A 43 -3.39 9.44 -4.08
C LEU A 43 -2.70 10.45 -4.99
N THR A 44 -1.86 11.31 -4.41
CA THR A 44 -1.08 12.26 -5.19
C THR A 44 0.28 11.68 -5.59
N PRO A 45 0.91 12.21 -6.67
CA PRO A 45 2.29 11.88 -7.01
C PRO A 45 3.28 12.14 -5.86
N ASP A 46 3.02 13.16 -5.03
CA ASP A 46 3.84 13.48 -3.86
C ASP A 46 3.73 12.42 -2.76
N ASP A 47 2.53 11.92 -2.48
CA ASP A 47 2.31 10.84 -1.50
C ASP A 47 3.05 9.57 -1.92
N LEU A 48 2.93 9.21 -3.20
CA LEU A 48 3.63 8.05 -3.77
C LEU A 48 5.16 8.23 -3.71
N SER A 49 5.66 9.41 -4.06
CA SER A 49 7.09 9.75 -3.98
C SER A 49 7.62 9.69 -2.55
N ALA A 50 6.86 10.20 -1.57
CA ALA A 50 7.21 10.13 -0.15
C ALA A 50 7.29 8.68 0.34
N TYR A 51 6.33 7.85 -0.06
CA TYR A 51 6.33 6.42 0.24
C TYR A 51 7.55 5.70 -0.36
N GLU A 52 7.88 5.96 -1.62
CA GLU A 52 9.02 5.32 -2.29
C GLU A 52 10.37 5.74 -1.72
N LYS A 53 10.51 7.01 -1.30
CA LYS A 53 11.68 7.47 -0.55
C LYS A 53 11.79 6.73 0.79
N ALA A 54 10.69 6.54 1.50
CA ALA A 54 10.68 5.77 2.74
C ALA A 54 11.05 4.29 2.49
N LEU A 55 10.54 3.70 1.41
CA LEU A 55 10.84 2.34 0.96
C LEU A 55 12.34 2.14 0.67
N ALA A 56 12.98 3.11 0.01
CA ALA A 56 14.41 3.05 -0.30
C ALA A 56 15.30 3.12 0.95
N VAL A 57 14.84 3.80 2.01
CA VAL A 57 15.61 4.01 3.26
C VAL A 57 15.41 2.87 4.25
N THR A 58 14.31 2.12 4.17
CA THR A 58 13.99 1.10 5.17
C THR A 58 14.15 -0.31 4.63
N SER A 59 15.10 -1.05 5.21
CA SER A 59 15.29 -2.49 4.91
C SER A 59 14.30 -3.40 5.63
N ASN A 60 13.33 -2.85 6.37
CA ASN A 60 12.39 -3.63 7.20
C ASN A 60 11.03 -3.81 6.48
N PRO A 61 10.71 -5.02 5.99
CA PRO A 61 9.51 -5.28 5.20
C PRO A 61 8.20 -5.06 5.98
N LYS A 62 8.20 -5.24 7.31
CA LYS A 62 7.00 -4.98 8.12
C LYS A 62 6.69 -3.49 8.21
N LYS A 63 7.74 -2.65 8.20
CA LYS A 63 7.61 -1.19 8.29
C LYS A 63 7.17 -0.59 6.95
N THR A 64 7.63 -1.14 5.83
CA THR A 64 7.18 -0.75 4.48
C THR A 64 5.72 -1.12 4.27
N GLN A 65 5.31 -2.33 4.67
CA GLN A 65 3.91 -2.76 4.58
C GLN A 65 2.98 -1.82 5.36
N ALA A 66 3.31 -1.51 6.62
CA ALA A 66 2.50 -0.59 7.42
C ALA A 66 2.44 0.83 6.83
N ALA A 67 3.50 1.29 6.14
CA ALA A 67 3.49 2.58 5.43
C ALA A 67 2.59 2.54 4.19
N TYR A 68 2.58 1.42 3.47
CA TYR A 68 1.71 1.20 2.31
C TYR A 68 0.24 1.07 2.72
N GLU A 69 -0.04 0.37 3.82
CA GLU A 69 -1.37 0.32 4.44
C GLU A 69 -1.85 1.73 4.79
N LYS A 70 -1.01 2.57 5.41
CA LYS A 70 -1.37 3.97 5.71
C LYS A 70 -1.66 4.77 4.44
N LEU A 71 -0.85 4.60 3.40
CA LEU A 71 -1.04 5.25 2.10
C LEU A 71 -2.39 4.87 1.46
N LEU A 72 -2.82 3.61 1.58
CA LEU A 72 -4.11 3.15 1.08
C LEU A 72 -5.29 3.43 2.02
N VAL A 73 -5.07 3.57 3.33
CA VAL A 73 -6.14 3.92 4.29
C VAL A 73 -6.55 5.38 4.15
N VAL A 74 -5.61 6.29 3.85
CA VAL A 74 -5.92 7.70 3.50
C VAL A 74 -6.92 7.76 2.34
N CYS A 75 -6.88 6.76 1.46
CA CYS A 75 -7.80 6.60 0.33
C CYS A 75 -9.20 6.07 0.67
N TYR A 76 -9.39 5.38 1.80
CA TYR A 76 -10.68 4.78 2.18
C TYR A 76 -11.56 5.68 3.07
N TRP A 77 -11.05 6.82 3.55
CA TRP A 77 -11.75 7.69 4.52
C TRP A 77 -12.03 9.13 4.02
N ASN A 78 -11.85 9.42 2.73
CA ASN A 78 -12.37 10.64 2.08
C ASN A 78 -13.58 10.28 1.21
#